data_AF-A0A0L0DCV2-F1
#
_entry.id   AF-A0A0L0DCV2-F1
#
_cell.length_a   1.000
_cell.length_b   1.000
_cell.length_c   1.000
_cell.angle_alpha   90.00
_cell.angle_beta   90.00
_cell.angle_gamma   90.00
#
_symmetry.space_group_name_H-M   'P 1'
#
loop_
_entity.id
_entity.type
_entity.pdbx_description
1 polymer ?
#
loop_
_entity_poly.entity_id
_entity_poly.type
_entity_poly.pdbx_seq_one_letter_code
_entity_poly.pdbx_strand_id
1 'polypeptide(L)'
;MAALGNQLYFTGTAECEAFVANPLRADRCRECQQKLEDHREEAVPEDAAFAVLAARSPANRIASWAEILARRDGTAGSQGGSEQGGDTGRAALWHGGYLACKAESLAEMGVNRVVATAKGLEAFFDDGLVIHRVEWIDAESQELGQEEIANAVSFMTDALASGHSVLVFCAQGKSRSTALVIAFLLTTIRSLTYDDALAWVRSARPLAEPNPGFERQLRALAEAR
;
A
#
# COMPACT_ATOMS: atom_id res chain seq x y z
N MET A 1 21.32 3.32 3.17
CA MET A 1 21.82 1.99 2.75
C MET A 1 21.50 0.87 3.76
N ALA A 2 20.63 1.06 4.76
CA ALA A 2 20.29 0.01 5.74
C ALA A 2 18.77 -0.24 5.94
N ALA A 3 17.91 0.37 5.09
CA ALA A 3 16.45 0.34 5.28
C ALA A 3 15.73 -0.75 4.47
N LEU A 4 16.44 -1.43 3.55
CA LEU A 4 15.82 -2.25 2.50
C LEU A 4 15.86 -3.77 2.74
N GLY A 5 16.76 -4.27 3.60
CA GLY A 5 16.94 -5.71 3.83
C GLY A 5 15.63 -6.44 4.18
N ASN A 6 14.76 -5.81 4.98
CA ASN A 6 13.52 -6.44 5.47
C ASN A 6 12.26 -5.96 4.71
N GLN A 7 12.40 -5.56 3.45
CA GLN A 7 11.30 -4.96 2.69
C GLN A 7 10.55 -5.93 1.78
N LEU A 8 11.07 -7.14 1.63
CA LEU A 8 10.52 -8.21 0.83
C LEU A 8 10.14 -9.38 1.75
N TYR A 9 9.05 -10.05 1.40
CA TYR A 9 8.67 -11.33 1.98
C TYR A 9 9.15 -12.44 1.05
N PHE A 10 9.85 -13.43 1.59
CA PHE A 10 10.39 -14.57 0.85
C PHE A 10 9.67 -15.85 1.25
N THR A 11 9.12 -16.59 0.29
CA THR A 11 8.44 -17.86 0.56
C THR A 11 9.41 -19.04 0.62
N GLY A 12 10.59 -18.90 -0.01
CA GLY A 12 11.60 -19.96 -0.07
C GLY A 12 11.19 -21.20 -0.88
N THR A 13 10.18 -21.11 -1.75
CA THR A 13 9.69 -22.22 -2.57
C THR A 13 10.58 -22.56 -3.79
N ALA A 14 11.51 -21.69 -4.17
CA ALA A 14 12.45 -21.89 -5.27
C ALA A 14 13.71 -22.60 -4.78
N GLU A 15 14.16 -23.60 -5.54
CA GLU A 15 15.36 -24.40 -5.21
C GLU A 15 16.67 -23.80 -5.72
N CYS A 16 16.65 -22.64 -6.41
CA CYS A 16 17.85 -21.99 -6.93
C CYS A 16 18.83 -21.64 -5.79
N GLU A 17 20.12 -21.84 -6.04
CA GLU A 17 21.18 -21.41 -5.11
C GLU A 17 21.32 -19.88 -5.05
N ALA A 18 21.08 -19.20 -6.18
CA ALA A 18 21.06 -17.75 -6.26
C ALA A 18 19.96 -17.28 -7.24
N PHE A 19 19.31 -16.17 -6.92
CA PHE A 19 18.42 -15.46 -7.84
C PHE A 19 19.26 -14.75 -8.91
N VAL A 20 18.93 -15.00 -10.17
CA VAL A 20 19.57 -14.33 -11.30
C VAL A 20 18.50 -13.58 -12.09
N ALA A 21 18.51 -12.25 -12.04
CA ALA A 21 17.47 -11.42 -12.67
C ALA A 21 17.34 -11.70 -14.18
N ASN A 22 16.11 -11.89 -14.65
CA ASN A 22 15.83 -12.01 -16.07
C ASN A 22 15.87 -10.62 -16.74
N PRO A 23 16.67 -10.42 -17.80
CA PRO A 23 16.87 -9.10 -18.41
C PRO A 23 15.59 -8.52 -19.04
N LEU A 24 14.62 -9.38 -19.39
CA LEU A 24 13.34 -8.96 -19.95
C LEU A 24 12.22 -8.85 -18.90
N ARG A 25 12.41 -9.47 -17.74
CA ARG A 25 11.45 -9.52 -16.62
C ARG A 25 12.22 -9.53 -15.30
N ALA A 26 12.67 -8.35 -14.87
CA ALA A 26 13.59 -8.23 -13.74
C ALA A 26 13.05 -8.88 -12.44
N ASP A 27 11.73 -8.99 -12.30
CA ASP A 27 11.04 -9.64 -11.17
C ASP A 27 11.14 -11.18 -11.17
N ARG A 28 11.71 -11.80 -12.21
CA ARG A 28 11.80 -13.25 -12.38
C ARG A 28 13.24 -13.71 -12.48
N CYS A 29 13.49 -14.91 -11.95
CA CYS A 29 14.76 -15.58 -12.11
C CYS A 29 14.89 -16.12 -13.54
N ARG A 30 16.03 -15.91 -14.20
CA ARG A 30 16.26 -16.47 -15.55
C ARG A 30 16.43 -17.98 -15.55
N GLU A 31 16.76 -18.59 -14.41
CA GLU A 31 16.97 -20.03 -14.30
C GLU A 31 15.64 -20.78 -14.10
N CYS A 32 14.93 -20.51 -13.00
CA CYS A 32 13.70 -21.22 -12.68
C CYS A 32 12.42 -20.51 -13.16
N GLN A 33 12.51 -19.28 -13.69
CA GLN A 33 11.37 -18.43 -14.08
C GLN A 33 10.40 -18.06 -12.95
N GLN A 34 10.67 -18.51 -11.72
CA GLN A 34 9.94 -18.12 -10.52
C GLN A 34 10.26 -16.67 -10.13
N LYS A 35 9.40 -16.06 -9.32
CA LYS A 35 9.59 -14.68 -8.90
C LYS A 35 10.73 -14.57 -7.89
N LEU A 36 11.25 -13.35 -7.75
CA LEU A 36 12.26 -13.04 -6.73
C LEU A 36 11.80 -13.46 -5.32
N GLU A 37 10.53 -13.23 -4.97
CA GLU A 37 9.99 -13.59 -3.65
C GLU A 37 9.89 -15.10 -3.42
N ASP A 38 9.91 -15.89 -4.48
CA ASP A 38 9.84 -17.35 -4.37
C ASP A 38 11.18 -17.93 -3.87
N HIS A 39 12.27 -17.17 -3.91
CA HIS A 39 13.60 -17.62 -3.50
C HIS A 39 13.80 -17.49 -1.98
N ARG A 40 14.81 -18.17 -1.45
CA ARG A 40 15.28 -17.94 -0.07
C ARG A 40 15.92 -16.56 0.01
N GLU A 41 15.76 -15.88 1.15
CA GLU A 41 16.29 -14.52 1.36
C GLU A 41 17.80 -14.46 1.10
N GLU A 42 18.55 -15.45 1.57
CA GLU A 42 20.02 -15.50 1.41
C GLU A 42 20.45 -15.74 -0.05
N ALA A 43 19.55 -16.25 -0.89
CA ALA A 43 19.79 -16.48 -2.30
C ALA A 43 19.56 -15.23 -3.15
N VAL A 44 19.04 -14.13 -2.59
CA VAL A 44 18.71 -12.91 -3.35
C VAL A 44 19.72 -11.78 -3.10
N PRO A 45 20.49 -11.36 -4.13
CA PRO A 45 21.35 -10.20 -4.03
C PRO A 45 20.59 -8.90 -3.74
N GLU A 46 21.15 -8.02 -2.90
CA GLU A 46 20.50 -6.76 -2.49
C GLU A 46 20.26 -5.81 -3.68
N ASP A 47 21.17 -5.77 -4.64
CA ASP A 47 21.04 -4.98 -5.87
C ASP A 47 19.90 -5.49 -6.77
N ALA A 48 19.73 -6.80 -6.89
CA ALA A 48 18.62 -7.41 -7.61
C ALA A 48 17.28 -7.12 -6.93
N ALA A 49 17.21 -7.25 -5.59
CA ALA A 49 16.06 -6.86 -4.81
C ALA A 49 15.69 -5.38 -5.04
N PHE A 50 16.68 -4.49 -5.01
CA PHE A 50 16.49 -3.06 -5.27
C PHE A 50 15.99 -2.78 -6.68
N ALA A 51 16.57 -3.42 -7.70
CA ALA A 51 16.15 -3.25 -9.09
C ALA A 51 14.69 -3.67 -9.30
N VAL A 52 14.24 -4.74 -8.66
CA VAL A 52 12.84 -5.20 -8.71
C VAL A 52 11.90 -4.22 -8.00
N LEU A 53 12.29 -3.73 -6.83
CA LEU A 53 11.53 -2.70 -6.11
C LEU A 53 11.39 -1.42 -6.93
N ALA A 54 12.48 -0.98 -7.56
CA ALA A 54 12.54 0.21 -8.40
C ALA A 54 11.80 0.04 -9.74
N ALA A 55 11.59 -1.18 -10.23
CA ALA A 55 10.84 -1.44 -11.46
C ALA A 55 9.32 -1.50 -11.27
N ARG A 56 8.81 -1.52 -10.02
CA ARG A 56 7.39 -1.75 -9.72
C ARG A 56 6.58 -0.46 -9.57
N SER A 57 5.38 -0.49 -10.16
CA SER A 57 4.44 0.60 -10.50
C SER A 57 4.39 1.86 -9.63
N PRO A 58 4.09 3.03 -10.26
CA PRO A 58 3.85 4.30 -9.57
C PRO A 58 2.69 4.21 -8.57
N ALA A 59 2.48 5.28 -7.80
CA ALA A 59 1.30 5.38 -6.96
C ALA A 59 0.01 5.33 -7.78
N ASN A 60 -1.01 4.64 -7.26
CA ASN A 60 -2.34 4.56 -7.87
C ASN A 60 -3.36 5.25 -6.97
N ARG A 61 -4.23 6.08 -7.56
CA ARG A 61 -5.39 6.67 -6.85
C ARG A 61 -6.39 5.55 -6.59
N ILE A 62 -6.70 5.31 -5.33
CA ILE A 62 -7.74 4.34 -4.92
C ILE A 62 -9.13 4.96 -5.06
N ALA A 63 -9.30 6.14 -4.47
CA ALA A 63 -10.56 6.88 -4.48
C ALA A 63 -10.36 8.33 -4.00
N SER A 64 -11.25 9.24 -4.37
CA SER A 64 -11.40 10.51 -3.64
C SER A 64 -12.11 10.30 -2.31
N TRP A 65 -11.97 11.26 -1.41
CA TRP A 65 -12.71 11.24 -0.15
C TRP A 65 -14.22 11.22 -0.38
N ALA A 66 -14.71 12.00 -1.35
CA ALA A 66 -16.12 12.02 -1.74
C ALA A 66 -16.63 10.63 -2.21
N GLU A 67 -15.84 9.89 -2.98
CA GLU A 67 -16.20 8.53 -3.42
C GLU A 67 -16.27 7.55 -2.24
N ILE A 68 -15.36 7.67 -1.28
CA ILE A 68 -15.35 6.85 -0.06
C ILE A 68 -16.60 7.14 0.78
N LEU A 69 -16.91 8.42 1.00
CA LEU A 69 -18.11 8.85 1.73
C LEU A 69 -19.40 8.41 1.03
N ALA A 70 -19.49 8.54 -0.30
CA ALA A 70 -20.66 8.12 -1.05
C ALA A 70 -20.94 6.62 -0.91
N ARG A 71 -19.88 5.78 -0.89
CA ARG A 71 -20.04 4.36 -0.61
C ARG A 71 -20.40 4.07 0.85
N ARG A 72 -19.83 4.82 1.79
CA ARG A 72 -20.17 4.71 3.23
C ARG A 72 -21.66 4.97 3.47
N ASP A 73 -22.17 6.03 2.87
CA ASP A 73 -23.54 6.53 3.11
C ASP A 73 -24.57 5.81 2.22
N GLY A 74 -24.15 4.85 1.38
CA GLY A 74 -25.03 4.09 0.49
C GLY A 74 -25.58 4.90 -0.70
N THR A 75 -24.97 6.04 -1.02
CA THR A 75 -25.39 6.96 -2.08
C THR A 75 -24.68 6.74 -3.42
N ALA A 76 -23.90 5.65 -3.53
CA ALA A 76 -23.19 5.25 -4.74
C ALA A 76 -24.16 4.79 -5.85
N GLY A 77 -24.84 5.75 -6.47
CA GLY A 77 -25.92 5.49 -7.42
C GLY A 77 -26.63 6.75 -7.92
N SER A 78 -25.89 7.74 -8.41
CA SER A 78 -26.40 8.65 -9.45
C SER A 78 -25.22 9.32 -10.16
N GLN A 79 -25.03 8.99 -11.44
CA GLN A 79 -24.23 9.84 -12.31
C GLN A 79 -25.05 11.08 -12.64
N GLY A 80 -24.48 12.26 -12.36
CA GLY A 80 -24.95 13.52 -12.93
C GLY A 80 -24.72 14.73 -12.01
N GLY A 81 -23.81 15.62 -12.41
CA GLY A 81 -23.94 17.05 -12.08
C GLY A 81 -22.78 17.69 -11.32
N SER A 82 -22.05 18.52 -12.07
CA SER A 82 -21.41 19.79 -11.70
C SER A 82 -20.53 19.86 -10.45
N GLU A 83 -19.24 20.02 -10.71
CA GLU A 83 -18.25 20.64 -9.82
C GLU A 83 -18.76 21.99 -9.30
N GLN A 84 -19.11 22.05 -8.01
CA GLN A 84 -19.11 23.28 -7.23
C GLN A 84 -19.26 22.92 -5.74
N GLY A 85 -18.16 22.94 -4.99
CA GLY A 85 -18.20 22.79 -3.53
C GLY A 85 -16.86 22.37 -2.93
N GLY A 86 -16.08 23.34 -2.46
CA GLY A 86 -14.96 23.13 -1.52
C GLY A 86 -13.75 22.34 -2.04
N ASP A 87 -12.56 22.67 -1.55
CA ASP A 87 -11.28 22.01 -1.84
C ASP A 87 -11.26 20.50 -1.47
N THR A 88 -12.28 20.02 -0.73
CA THR A 88 -12.47 18.62 -0.32
C THR A 88 -12.74 17.66 -1.49
N GLY A 89 -13.15 18.17 -2.66
CA GLY A 89 -13.35 17.36 -3.87
C GLY A 89 -12.06 16.80 -4.49
N ARG A 90 -10.89 17.35 -4.16
CA ARG A 90 -9.59 16.93 -4.73
C ARG A 90 -8.83 15.92 -3.85
N ALA A 91 -9.14 15.87 -2.55
CA ALA A 91 -8.46 14.98 -1.62
C ALA A 91 -8.67 13.52 -2.00
N ALA A 92 -7.57 12.78 -2.15
CA ALA A 92 -7.62 11.40 -2.58
C ALA A 92 -6.69 10.50 -1.74
N LEU A 93 -7.15 9.26 -1.60
CA LEU A 93 -6.35 8.18 -1.07
C LEU A 93 -5.52 7.56 -2.20
N TRP A 94 -4.20 7.56 -2.02
CA TRP A 94 -3.23 6.98 -2.92
C TRP A 94 -2.54 5.78 -2.27
N HIS A 95 -2.15 4.82 -3.10
CA HIS A 95 -1.47 3.60 -2.67
C HIS A 95 -0.25 3.34 -3.54
N GLY A 96 0.91 3.08 -2.92
CA GLY A 96 2.17 3.04 -3.66
C GLY A 96 3.28 2.18 -3.05
N GLY A 97 4.26 1.89 -3.91
CA GLY A 97 5.56 1.29 -3.60
C GLY A 97 6.69 2.28 -3.88
N TYR A 98 7.94 1.82 -3.94
CA TYR A 98 9.14 2.64 -4.11
C TYR A 98 9.04 3.72 -5.21
N LEU A 99 8.52 3.42 -6.40
CA LEU A 99 8.37 4.42 -7.46
C LEU A 99 7.43 5.59 -7.11
N ALA A 100 6.56 5.43 -6.11
CA ALA A 100 5.69 6.50 -5.60
C ALA A 100 6.44 7.60 -4.85
N CYS A 101 7.65 7.35 -4.34
CA CYS A 101 8.36 8.32 -3.50
C CYS A 101 9.08 9.43 -4.29
N LYS A 102 8.94 9.49 -5.62
CA LYS A 102 9.54 10.55 -6.43
C LYS A 102 8.78 11.86 -6.21
N ALA A 103 9.51 12.93 -5.85
CA ALA A 103 8.95 14.22 -5.46
C ALA A 103 8.02 14.83 -6.52
N GLU A 104 8.37 14.72 -7.81
CA GLU A 104 7.55 15.20 -8.91
C GLU A 104 6.18 14.51 -8.95
N SER A 105 6.15 13.20 -8.69
CA SER A 105 4.91 12.43 -8.62
C SER A 105 4.03 12.84 -7.44
N LEU A 106 4.62 13.12 -6.27
CA LEU A 106 3.86 13.48 -5.06
C LEU A 106 3.19 14.86 -5.18
N ALA A 107 3.91 15.84 -5.72
CA ALA A 107 3.38 17.19 -5.94
C ALA A 107 2.23 17.20 -6.95
N GLU A 108 2.38 16.49 -8.08
CA GLU A 108 1.31 16.34 -9.09
C GLU A 108 0.06 15.66 -8.54
N MET A 109 0.24 14.70 -7.63
CA MET A 109 -0.86 14.02 -6.93
C MET A 109 -1.49 14.86 -5.80
N GLY A 110 -0.90 16.01 -5.46
CA GLY A 110 -1.30 16.82 -4.30
C GLY A 110 -1.09 16.10 -2.96
N VAL A 111 -0.20 15.11 -2.92
CA VAL A 111 0.10 14.35 -1.69
C VAL A 111 0.95 15.21 -0.77
N ASN A 112 0.43 15.44 0.42
CA ASN A 112 1.13 16.17 1.48
C ASN A 112 1.11 15.42 2.84
N ARG A 113 0.49 14.23 2.86
CA ARG A 113 0.49 13.29 3.98
C ARG A 113 0.92 11.92 3.50
N VAL A 114 1.76 11.25 4.28
CA VAL A 114 2.23 9.89 3.99
C VAL A 114 2.00 9.01 5.20
N VAL A 115 1.53 7.78 4.97
CA VAL A 115 1.60 6.71 5.95
C VAL A 115 2.64 5.68 5.50
N ALA A 116 3.77 5.63 6.18
CA ALA A 116 4.87 4.71 5.90
C ALA A 116 4.68 3.43 6.73
N THR A 117 4.38 2.31 6.09
CA THR A 117 4.01 1.05 6.76
C THR A 117 5.17 0.08 6.98
N ALA A 118 6.39 0.61 7.04
CA ALA A 118 7.55 -0.13 7.54
C ALA A 118 8.61 0.81 8.08
N LYS A 119 9.44 0.28 8.98
CA LYS A 119 10.56 1.00 9.58
C LYS A 119 11.55 1.50 8.51
N GLY A 120 11.96 2.76 8.62
CA GLY A 120 12.99 3.38 7.78
C GLY A 120 12.51 3.83 6.41
N LEU A 121 11.23 3.63 6.07
CA LEU A 121 10.66 4.08 4.80
C LEU A 121 10.43 5.59 4.73
N GLU A 122 10.34 6.25 5.87
CA GLU A 122 10.26 7.71 5.98
C GLU A 122 11.48 8.41 5.35
N ALA A 123 12.63 7.72 5.26
CA ALA A 123 13.85 8.26 4.68
C ALA A 123 13.78 8.47 3.16
N PHE A 124 12.71 8.00 2.50
CA PHE A 124 12.48 8.19 1.06
C PHE A 124 11.70 9.45 0.71
N PHE A 125 11.36 10.28 1.70
CA PHE A 125 10.53 11.46 1.51
C PHE A 125 11.27 12.74 1.92
N ASP A 126 11.03 13.81 1.17
CA ASP A 126 11.65 15.13 1.40
C ASP A 126 11.07 15.86 2.62
N ASP A 127 11.83 16.84 3.11
CA ASP A 127 11.42 17.77 4.16
C ASP A 127 10.23 18.63 3.67
N GLY A 128 9.02 18.31 4.14
CA GLY A 128 7.79 19.02 3.76
C GLY A 128 6.52 18.18 3.83
N LEU A 129 6.65 16.85 3.87
CA LEU A 129 5.54 15.93 4.09
C LEU A 129 5.32 15.68 5.58
N VAL A 130 4.06 15.57 5.99
CA VAL A 130 3.74 15.04 7.33
C VAL A 130 3.60 13.53 7.22
N ILE A 131 4.44 12.81 7.96
CA ILE A 131 4.56 11.35 7.86
C ILE A 131 4.06 10.70 9.15
N HIS A 132 3.07 9.81 9.02
CA HIS A 132 2.67 8.87 10.06
C HIS A 132 3.38 7.54 9.84
N ARG A 133 3.93 6.94 10.91
CA ARG A 133 4.74 5.72 10.82
C ARG A 133 3.98 4.55 11.43
N VAL A 134 3.99 3.43 10.71
CA VAL A 134 3.51 2.13 11.16
C VAL A 134 4.63 1.12 10.90
N GLU A 135 5.30 0.64 11.94
CA GLU A 135 6.54 -0.13 11.80
C GLU A 135 6.30 -1.64 11.63
N TRP A 136 5.54 -2.03 10.61
CA TRP A 136 5.28 -3.45 10.34
C TRP A 136 6.41 -4.14 9.55
N ILE A 137 6.66 -5.40 9.89
CA ILE A 137 7.39 -6.34 9.03
C ILE A 137 6.41 -7.10 8.15
N ASP A 138 6.83 -7.45 6.93
CA ASP A 138 5.97 -8.19 5.99
C ASP A 138 6.07 -9.69 6.24
N ALA A 139 5.57 -10.15 7.39
CA ALA A 139 5.60 -11.55 7.79
C ALA A 139 4.21 -11.99 8.23
N GLU A 140 3.88 -13.28 8.05
CA GLU A 140 2.62 -13.83 8.53
C GLU A 140 2.47 -13.78 10.07
N SER A 141 3.58 -13.66 10.79
CA SER A 141 3.63 -13.51 12.25
C SER A 141 3.43 -12.07 12.73
N GLN A 142 3.44 -11.07 11.84
CA GLN A 142 3.20 -9.69 12.22
C GLN A 142 1.72 -9.52 12.64
N GLU A 143 1.52 -9.03 13.85
CA GLU A 143 0.20 -8.65 14.36
C GLU A 143 -0.14 -7.23 13.92
N LEU A 144 -1.35 -7.03 13.41
CA LEU A 144 -1.90 -5.73 13.06
C LEU A 144 -2.54 -5.11 14.31
N GLY A 145 -1.76 -4.32 15.05
CA GLY A 145 -2.21 -3.73 16.31
C GLY A 145 -3.46 -2.85 16.13
N GLN A 146 -4.49 -3.07 16.96
CA GLN A 146 -5.75 -2.31 16.86
C GLN A 146 -5.54 -0.81 17.08
N GLU A 147 -4.70 -0.44 18.06
CA GLU A 147 -4.35 0.95 18.34
C GLU A 147 -3.55 1.58 17.19
N GLU A 148 -2.59 0.84 16.61
CA GLU A 148 -1.83 1.32 15.44
C GLU A 148 -2.74 1.58 14.24
N ILE A 149 -3.66 0.65 13.95
CA ILE A 149 -4.67 0.82 12.90
C ILE A 149 -5.55 2.03 13.21
N ALA A 150 -6.07 2.15 14.43
CA ALA A 150 -6.95 3.25 14.80
C ALA A 150 -6.27 4.62 14.64
N ASN A 151 -5.01 4.73 15.09
CA ASN A 151 -4.22 5.95 14.97
C ASN A 151 -3.93 6.30 13.49
N ALA A 152 -3.56 5.30 12.68
CA ALA A 152 -3.34 5.50 11.25
C ALA A 152 -4.63 5.90 10.52
N VAL A 153 -5.76 5.25 10.83
CA VAL A 153 -7.08 5.57 10.26
C VAL A 153 -7.53 6.95 10.65
N SER A 154 -7.33 7.38 11.90
CA SER A 154 -7.62 8.75 12.34
C SER A 154 -6.79 9.75 11.54
N PHE A 155 -5.46 9.54 11.45
CA PHE A 155 -4.57 10.38 10.67
C PHE A 155 -5.00 10.51 9.20
N MET A 156 -5.36 9.38 8.56
CA MET A 156 -5.83 9.36 7.18
C MET A 156 -7.17 10.10 7.01
N THR A 157 -8.12 9.87 7.93
CA THR A 157 -9.45 10.48 7.90
C THR A 157 -9.37 11.98 8.08
N ASP A 158 -8.60 12.45 9.08
CA ASP A 158 -8.44 13.87 9.38
C ASP A 158 -7.79 14.61 8.21
N ALA A 159 -6.80 13.99 7.57
CA ALA A 159 -6.17 14.53 6.38
C ALA A 159 -7.15 14.66 5.21
N LEU A 160 -7.83 13.56 4.85
CA LEU A 160 -8.77 13.53 3.72
C LEU A 160 -9.94 14.49 3.95
N ALA A 161 -10.47 14.55 5.17
CA ALA A 161 -11.54 15.48 5.54
C ALA A 161 -11.09 16.95 5.48
N SER A 162 -9.81 17.23 5.72
CA SER A 162 -9.23 18.57 5.63
C SER A 162 -8.79 18.97 4.21
N GLY A 163 -9.12 18.18 3.19
CA GLY A 163 -8.75 18.47 1.80
C GLY A 163 -7.34 18.01 1.40
N HIS A 164 -6.66 17.23 2.24
CA HIS A 164 -5.32 16.74 1.97
C HIS A 164 -5.31 15.33 1.39
N SER A 165 -4.51 15.10 0.34
CA SER A 165 -4.30 13.75 -0.20
C SER A 165 -3.28 12.97 0.60
N VAL A 166 -3.56 11.68 0.78
CA VAL A 166 -2.76 10.76 1.59
C VAL A 166 -2.18 9.66 0.71
N LEU A 167 -0.88 9.43 0.81
CA LEU A 167 -0.23 8.24 0.25
C LEU A 167 0.01 7.20 1.33
N VAL A 168 -0.53 6.00 1.14
CA VAL A 168 -0.17 4.82 1.96
C VAL A 168 0.93 4.04 1.23
N PHE A 169 2.10 3.97 1.86
CA PHE A 169 3.35 3.55 1.24
C PHE A 169 3.98 2.37 1.99
N CYS A 170 4.39 1.35 1.25
CA CYS A 170 5.39 0.39 1.70
C CYS A 170 6.46 0.24 0.61
N ALA A 171 7.44 -0.65 0.76
CA ALA A 171 8.45 -0.81 -0.27
C ALA A 171 7.90 -1.23 -1.65
N GLN A 172 6.95 -2.16 -1.68
CA GLN A 172 6.43 -2.71 -2.95
C GLN A 172 5.07 -2.14 -3.34
N GLY A 173 4.36 -1.53 -2.40
CA GLY A 173 2.92 -1.30 -2.56
C GLY A 173 2.12 -2.60 -2.68
N LYS A 174 2.59 -3.72 -2.10
CA LYS A 174 2.00 -5.05 -2.30
C LYS A 174 1.21 -5.54 -1.10
N SER A 175 1.88 -5.67 0.06
CA SER A 175 1.31 -6.31 1.25
C SER A 175 1.00 -5.30 2.36
N ARG A 176 1.99 -4.81 3.12
CA ARG A 176 1.79 -3.88 4.28
C ARG A 176 0.93 -2.65 3.99
N SER A 177 1.23 -1.89 2.94
CA SER A 177 0.42 -0.72 2.58
C SER A 177 -0.98 -1.11 2.09
N THR A 178 -1.12 -2.24 1.40
CA THR A 178 -2.42 -2.78 1.00
C THR A 178 -3.25 -3.16 2.22
N ALA A 179 -2.63 -3.82 3.20
CA ALA A 179 -3.28 -4.20 4.44
C ALA A 179 -3.82 -2.97 5.17
N LEU A 180 -3.05 -1.89 5.26
CA LEU A 180 -3.51 -0.66 5.90
C LEU A 180 -4.61 0.06 5.08
N VAL A 181 -4.51 0.11 3.75
CA VAL A 181 -5.57 0.67 2.91
C VAL A 181 -6.87 -0.12 3.09
N ILE A 182 -6.80 -1.45 3.11
CA ILE A 182 -7.95 -2.31 3.37
C ILE A 182 -8.50 -2.02 4.77
N ALA A 183 -7.67 -2.02 5.82
CA ALA A 183 -8.11 -1.70 7.18
C ALA A 183 -8.84 -0.36 7.24
N PHE A 184 -8.31 0.67 6.59
CA PHE A 184 -8.95 1.98 6.48
C PHE A 184 -10.32 1.92 5.81
N LEU A 185 -10.45 1.23 4.66
CA LEU A 185 -11.72 1.09 3.96
C LEU A 185 -12.74 0.31 4.78
N LEU A 186 -12.31 -0.78 5.43
CA LEU A 186 -13.14 -1.61 6.30
C LEU A 186 -13.64 -0.82 7.52
N THR A 187 -12.78 -0.05 8.18
CA THR A 187 -13.16 0.79 9.32
C THR A 187 -14.07 1.94 8.90
N THR A 188 -13.84 2.52 7.72
CA THR A 188 -14.61 3.69 7.25
C THR A 188 -15.98 3.32 6.68
N ILE A 189 -16.10 2.17 6.00
CA ILE A 189 -17.32 1.73 5.32
C ILE A 189 -17.76 0.39 5.93
N ARG A 190 -18.72 0.48 6.87
CA ARG A 190 -19.29 -0.66 7.60
C ARG A 190 -19.80 -1.80 6.71
N SER A 191 -20.32 -1.48 5.53
CA SER A 191 -20.90 -2.46 4.60
C SER A 191 -19.86 -3.21 3.74
N LEU A 192 -18.58 -2.79 3.73
CA LEU A 192 -17.55 -3.47 2.93
C LEU A 192 -17.09 -4.76 3.60
N THR A 193 -17.17 -5.87 2.87
CA THR A 193 -16.43 -7.09 3.22
C THR A 193 -14.94 -6.93 2.91
N TYR A 194 -14.09 -7.84 3.43
CA TYR A 194 -12.68 -7.88 3.04
C TYR A 194 -12.51 -8.04 1.52
N ASP A 195 -13.29 -8.93 0.91
CA ASP A 195 -13.17 -9.25 -0.51
C ASP A 195 -13.59 -8.04 -1.38
N ASP A 196 -14.61 -7.29 -0.98
CA ASP A 196 -15.00 -6.04 -1.66
C ASP A 196 -13.91 -4.98 -1.59
N ALA A 197 -13.31 -4.80 -0.40
CA ALA A 197 -12.23 -3.84 -0.22
C ALA A 197 -10.98 -4.23 -1.02
N LEU A 198 -10.59 -5.51 -0.98
CA LEU A 198 -9.47 -6.02 -1.77
C LEU A 198 -9.72 -5.86 -3.27
N ALA A 199 -10.94 -6.16 -3.75
CA ALA A 199 -11.32 -5.97 -5.14
C ALA A 199 -11.24 -4.50 -5.57
N TRP A 200 -11.66 -3.57 -4.70
CA TRP A 200 -11.53 -2.14 -4.96
C TRP A 200 -10.07 -1.70 -5.02
N VAL A 201 -9.22 -2.13 -4.08
CA VAL A 201 -7.79 -1.80 -4.14
C VAL A 201 -7.16 -2.39 -5.40
N ARG A 202 -7.51 -3.63 -5.77
CA ARG A 202 -6.99 -4.30 -6.97
C ARG A 202 -7.42 -3.66 -8.28
N SER A 203 -8.58 -2.98 -8.33
CA SER A 203 -9.01 -2.28 -9.54
C SER A 203 -8.09 -1.10 -9.89
N ALA A 204 -7.50 -0.46 -8.87
CA ALA A 204 -6.50 0.58 -9.02
C ALA A 204 -5.06 0.03 -9.05
N ARG A 205 -4.78 -1.03 -8.29
CA ARG A 205 -3.45 -1.65 -8.18
C ARG A 205 -3.53 -3.18 -8.22
N PRO A 206 -3.40 -3.81 -9.40
CA PRO A 206 -3.55 -5.27 -9.56
C PRO A 206 -2.58 -6.13 -8.73
N LEU A 207 -1.42 -5.58 -8.34
CA LEU A 207 -0.42 -6.25 -7.51
C LEU A 207 -0.78 -6.29 -6.02
N ALA A 208 -1.86 -5.65 -5.59
CA ALA A 208 -2.30 -5.63 -4.20
C ALA A 208 -2.60 -7.05 -3.68
N GLU A 209 -1.83 -7.48 -2.69
CA GLU A 209 -1.85 -8.83 -2.15
C GLU A 209 -1.24 -8.79 -0.72
N PRO A 210 -2.07 -8.59 0.32
CA PRO A 210 -1.64 -8.80 1.70
C PRO A 210 -1.08 -10.21 1.88
N ASN A 211 -0.09 -10.37 2.75
CA ASN A 211 0.35 -11.72 3.13
C ASN A 211 -0.80 -12.48 3.85
N PRO A 212 -0.76 -13.82 3.92
CA PRO A 212 -1.85 -14.60 4.50
C PRO A 212 -2.15 -14.26 5.98
N GLY A 213 -1.14 -13.86 6.76
CA GLY A 213 -1.32 -13.41 8.15
C GLY A 213 -2.12 -12.11 8.25
N PHE A 214 -1.84 -11.14 7.38
CA PHE A 214 -2.62 -9.91 7.28
C PHE A 214 -4.03 -10.17 6.77
N GLU A 215 -4.21 -11.01 5.76
CA GLU A 215 -5.53 -11.37 5.26
C GLU A 215 -6.41 -11.94 6.39
N ARG A 216 -5.91 -12.90 7.17
CA ARG A 216 -6.66 -13.48 8.30
C ARG A 216 -7.11 -12.40 9.29
N GLN A 217 -6.21 -11.48 9.65
CA GLN A 217 -6.50 -10.41 10.61
C GLN A 217 -7.47 -9.36 10.05
N LEU A 218 -7.39 -9.03 8.76
CA LEU A 218 -8.30 -8.09 8.09
C LEU A 218 -9.71 -8.67 7.91
N ARG A 219 -9.82 -9.98 7.67
CA ARG A 219 -11.11 -10.69 7.69
C ARG A 219 -11.73 -10.65 9.08
N ALA A 220 -10.96 -10.92 10.14
CA ALA A 220 -11.43 -10.79 11.52
C ALA A 220 -11.86 -9.34 11.86
N LEU A 221 -11.09 -8.33 11.42
CA LEU A 221 -11.47 -6.92 11.53
C LEU A 221 -12.78 -6.62 10.79
N ALA A 222 -13.05 -7.34 9.69
CA ALA A 222 -14.28 -7.17 8.94
C ALA A 222 -15.53 -7.68 9.66
N GLU A 223 -15.38 -8.77 10.39
CA GLU A 223 -16.45 -9.43 11.11
C GLU A 223 -16.76 -8.78 12.46
N ALA A 224 -15.76 -8.14 13.09
CA ALA A 224 -15.86 -7.57 14.43
C ALA A 224 -16.55 -6.18 14.51
N ARG A 225 -17.22 -5.71 13.45
CA ARG A 225 -17.68 -4.31 13.32
C ARG A 225 -19.06 -4.06 13.92
#